data_AF-A0A7L1C0C7-F1
#
_entry.id   AF-A0A7L1C0C7-F1
#
_cell.length_a   1.000
_cell.length_b   1.000
_cell.length_c   1.000
_cell.angle_alpha   90.00
_cell.angle_beta   90.00
_cell.angle_gamma   90.00
#
_symmetry.space_group_name_H-M   'P 1'
#
loop_
_entity.id
_entity.type
_entity.pdbx_description
1 polymer ?
#
loop_
_entity_poly.entity_id
_entity_poly.type
_entity_poly.pdbx_seq_one_letter_code
_entity_poly.pdbx_strand_id
1 'polypeptide(L)'
;RGDTAAMGKHFGNLARVRHVITYSLSPFEQRAFPNILSHGIPNVGRRFASQVLKVAPPLTIGYLIYSWGTEEFERLKRKNPADYENDQ
;
A
#
# COMPACT_ATOMS: atom_id res chain seq x y z
N ARG A 1 -43.56 17.88 7.94
CA ARG A 1 -42.43 18.78 8.30
C ARG A 1 -41.81 18.17 9.54
N GLY A 2 -40.54 17.72 9.45
CA GLY A 2 -39.77 17.02 10.51
C GLY A 2 -40.18 15.55 10.65
N ASP A 3 -39.34 14.52 10.57
CA ASP A 3 -37.90 14.46 10.81
C ASP A 3 -37.19 13.51 9.83
N THR A 4 -36.36 14.08 8.95
CA THR A 4 -35.35 13.34 8.16
C THR A 4 -34.03 13.36 8.91
N ALA A 5 -34.01 12.83 10.13
CA ALA A 5 -32.81 12.69 10.95
C ALA A 5 -32.21 11.29 10.75
N ALA A 6 -31.15 11.20 9.93
CA ALA A 6 -30.10 10.18 9.94
C ALA A 6 -30.45 8.76 10.49
N MET A 7 -31.23 7.97 9.75
CA MET A 7 -31.47 6.56 10.10
C MET A 7 -30.29 5.68 9.63
N GLY A 8 -29.24 5.62 10.43
CA GLY A 8 -28.12 4.69 10.22
C GLY A 8 -28.57 3.22 10.29
N LYS A 9 -27.84 2.31 9.64
CA LYS A 9 -28.03 0.88 9.86
C LYS A 9 -27.57 0.53 11.29
N HIS A 10 -28.38 -0.20 12.05
CA HIS A 10 -28.11 -0.57 13.45
C HIS A 10 -28.18 -2.08 13.67
N PHE A 11 -27.46 -2.58 14.68
CA PHE A 11 -27.60 -3.96 15.14
C PHE A 11 -29.07 -4.26 15.45
N GLY A 12 -29.58 -5.39 14.93
CA GLY A 12 -31.00 -5.75 14.94
C GLY A 12 -31.74 -5.50 13.62
N ASN A 13 -31.31 -4.54 12.79
CA ASN A 13 -31.91 -4.19 11.49
C ASN A 13 -30.89 -4.17 10.33
N LEU A 14 -29.85 -5.03 10.40
CA LEU A 14 -28.75 -5.04 9.42
C LEU A 14 -29.07 -5.85 8.16
N ALA A 15 -29.43 -7.12 8.35
CA ALA A 15 -29.63 -8.09 7.27
C ALA A 15 -30.46 -9.28 7.77
N ARG A 16 -31.10 -9.98 6.84
CA ARG A 16 -31.79 -11.26 7.12
C ARG A 16 -30.85 -12.41 6.79
N VAL A 17 -30.29 -13.06 7.83
CA VAL A 17 -29.44 -14.26 7.72
C VAL A 17 -30.20 -15.45 8.32
N ARG A 18 -30.13 -16.63 7.69
CA ARG A 18 -30.79 -17.87 8.18
C ARG A 18 -29.80 -19.02 8.19
N HIS A 19 -29.86 -19.85 9.22
CA HIS A 19 -29.12 -21.12 9.34
C HIS A 19 -27.58 -21.03 9.25
N VAL A 20 -26.97 -19.99 9.82
CA VAL A 20 -25.50 -19.89 9.95
C VAL A 20 -25.13 -20.14 11.41
N ILE A 21 -24.33 -21.18 11.65
CA ILE A 21 -23.83 -21.53 12.99
C ILE A 21 -22.35 -21.16 13.06
N THR A 22 -21.96 -20.38 14.07
CA THR A 22 -20.59 -19.93 14.29
C THR A 22 -20.12 -20.35 15.68
N TYR A 23 -18.90 -20.88 15.77
CA TYR A 23 -18.28 -21.28 17.04
C TYR A 23 -17.11 -20.37 17.37
N SER A 24 -16.96 -20.05 18.65
CA SER A 24 -15.89 -19.21 19.17
C SER A 24 -15.36 -19.79 20.48
N LEU A 25 -14.05 -19.65 20.74
CA LEU A 25 -13.42 -19.99 22.02
C LEU A 25 -13.20 -18.71 22.84
N SER A 26 -13.24 -18.82 24.17
CA SER A 26 -12.90 -17.69 25.05
C SER A 26 -11.48 -17.18 24.77
N PRO A 27 -11.24 -15.86 24.76
CA PRO A 27 -9.89 -15.31 24.53
C PRO A 27 -8.83 -15.82 25.52
N PHE A 28 -9.23 -16.14 26.75
CA PHE A 28 -8.34 -16.67 27.79
C PHE A 28 -7.93 -18.14 27.54
N GLU A 29 -8.64 -18.84 26.66
CA GLU A 29 -8.35 -20.21 26.21
C GLU A 29 -7.52 -20.24 24.91
N GLN A 30 -7.34 -19.08 24.27
CA GLN A 30 -6.61 -18.95 23.02
C GLN A 30 -5.23 -18.32 23.24
N ARG A 31 -4.29 -18.64 22.35
CA ARG A 31 -3.02 -17.91 22.28
C ARG A 31 -3.26 -16.60 21.53
N ALA A 32 -2.71 -15.49 22.01
CA ALA A 32 -2.80 -14.19 21.34
C ALA A 32 -2.11 -14.18 19.96
N PHE A 33 -1.00 -14.92 19.83
CA PHE A 33 -0.24 -15.04 18.57
C PHE A 33 0.01 -16.51 18.19
N PRO A 34 -1.00 -17.22 17.68
CA PRO A 34 -0.82 -18.59 17.24
C PRO A 34 -0.10 -18.63 15.89
N ASN A 35 0.75 -19.63 15.68
CA ASN A 35 1.29 -20.01 14.36
C ASN A 35 2.00 -18.89 13.57
N ILE A 36 2.73 -18.00 14.23
CA ILE A 36 3.45 -16.89 13.56
C ILE A 36 4.38 -17.41 12.47
N LEU A 37 5.20 -18.42 12.77
CA LEU A 37 6.21 -18.91 11.83
C LEU A 37 5.60 -19.83 10.76
N SER A 38 4.70 -20.74 11.16
CA SER A 38 4.12 -21.74 10.26
C SER A 38 3.05 -21.17 9.33
N HIS A 39 2.27 -20.18 9.78
CA HIS A 39 1.18 -19.60 8.99
C HIS A 39 1.30 -18.09 8.81
N GLY A 40 1.80 -17.35 9.80
CA GLY A 40 1.95 -15.89 9.71
C GLY A 40 2.92 -15.46 8.60
N ILE A 41 4.19 -15.87 8.71
CA ILE A 41 5.24 -15.49 7.77
C ILE A 41 4.92 -15.93 6.32
N PRO A 42 4.51 -17.19 6.06
CA PRO A 42 4.14 -17.60 4.70
C PRO A 42 2.98 -16.78 4.12
N ASN A 43 1.99 -16.41 4.94
CA ASN A 43 0.90 -15.56 4.48
C ASN A 43 1.33 -14.12 4.20
N VAL A 44 2.25 -13.57 5.00
CA VAL A 44 2.83 -12.25 4.71
C VAL A 44 3.60 -12.28 3.39
N GLY A 45 4.44 -13.29 3.17
CA GLY A 45 5.16 -13.48 1.91
C GLY A 45 4.21 -13.60 0.71
N ARG A 46 3.17 -14.43 0.83
CA ARG A 46 2.13 -14.57 -0.20
C ARG A 46 1.43 -13.25 -0.51
N ARG A 47 1.07 -12.48 0.53
CA ARG A 47 0.41 -11.16 0.36
C ARG A 47 1.34 -10.16 -0.33
N PHE A 48 2.60 -10.09 0.08
CA PHE A 48 3.61 -9.24 -0.53
C PHE A 48 3.81 -9.57 -2.02
N ALA A 49 4.07 -10.84 -2.34
CA ALA A 49 4.29 -11.30 -3.71
C ALA A 49 3.10 -10.98 -4.65
N SER A 50 1.87 -11.04 -4.13
CA SER A 50 0.66 -10.72 -4.92
C SER A 50 0.51 -9.24 -5.30
N GLN A 51 1.23 -8.35 -4.61
CA GLN A 51 1.11 -6.89 -4.78
C GLN A 51 2.37 -6.23 -5.31
N VAL A 52 3.55 -6.83 -5.07
CA VAL A 52 4.84 -6.22 -5.41
C VAL A 52 4.92 -5.84 -6.89
N LEU A 53 4.43 -6.67 -7.80
CA LEU A 53 4.45 -6.38 -9.24
C LEU A 53 3.42 -5.34 -9.69
N LYS A 54 2.46 -4.98 -8.83
CA LYS A 54 1.50 -3.89 -9.10
C LYS A 54 2.03 -2.55 -8.59
N VAL A 55 2.72 -2.57 -7.45
CA VAL A 55 3.17 -1.36 -6.74
C VAL A 55 4.60 -0.99 -7.11
N ALA A 56 5.52 -1.95 -7.23
CA ALA A 56 6.93 -1.67 -7.46
C ALA A 56 7.21 -1.04 -8.83
N PRO A 57 6.63 -1.49 -9.97
CA PRO A 57 6.97 -0.91 -11.26
C PRO A 57 6.76 0.61 -11.38
N PRO A 58 5.59 1.19 -11.02
CA PRO A 58 5.43 2.64 -11.10
C PRO A 58 6.36 3.39 -10.13
N LEU A 59 6.64 2.84 -8.94
CA LEU A 59 7.59 3.44 -8.01
C LEU A 59 9.02 3.43 -8.55
N THR A 60 9.46 2.32 -9.14
CA THR A 60 10.77 2.21 -9.78
C THR A 60 10.89 3.19 -10.94
N ILE A 61 9.89 3.28 -11.80
CA ILE A 61 9.87 4.26 -12.91
C ILE A 61 9.98 5.69 -12.38
N GLY A 62 9.17 6.03 -11.37
CA GLY A 62 9.22 7.36 -10.75
C GLY A 62 10.60 7.68 -10.18
N TYR A 63 11.25 6.71 -9.53
CA TYR A 63 12.60 6.87 -9.01
C TYR A 63 13.64 7.07 -10.12
N LEU A 64 13.55 6.32 -11.22
CA LEU A 64 14.45 6.47 -12.37
C LEU A 64 14.32 7.86 -13.01
N ILE A 65 13.10 8.34 -13.20
CA ILE A 65 12.84 9.70 -13.73
C ILE A 65 13.42 10.76 -12.80
N TYR A 66 13.25 10.58 -11.49
CA TYR A 66 13.81 11.50 -10.48
C TYR A 66 15.35 11.55 -10.53
N SER A 67 16.03 10.40 -10.58
CA SER A 67 17.50 10.34 -10.66
C SER A 67 18.00 11.00 -11.93
N TRP A 68 17.43 10.59 -13.08
CA TRP A 68 17.79 11.15 -14.38
C TRP A 68 17.58 12.66 -14.44
N GLY A 69 16.42 13.16 -13.98
CA GLY A 69 16.12 14.59 -14.00
C GLY A 69 17.08 15.39 -13.13
N THR A 70 17.50 14.83 -12.00
CA THR A 70 18.48 15.46 -11.10
C THR A 70 19.87 15.50 -11.71
N GLU A 71 20.33 14.39 -12.28
CA GLU A 71 21.64 14.27 -12.94
C GLU A 71 21.74 15.17 -14.17
N GLU A 72 20.70 15.19 -15.02
CA GLU A 72 20.69 16.01 -16.23
C GLU A 72 20.64 17.50 -15.92
N PHE A 73 19.88 17.89 -14.88
CA PHE A 73 19.86 19.27 -14.43
C PHE A 73 21.24 19.75 -13.93
N GLU A 74 21.94 18.93 -13.14
CA GLU A 74 23.29 19.24 -12.70
C GLU A 74 24.30 19.24 -13.86
N ARG A 75 24.13 18.36 -14.84
CA ARG A 75 24.96 18.35 -16.07
C ARG A 75 24.81 19.65 -16.86
N LEU A 76 23.57 20.10 -17.08
CA LEU A 76 23.25 21.30 -17.86
C LEU A 76 23.67 22.61 -17.17
N LYS A 77 23.79 22.61 -15.84
CA LYS A 77 24.36 23.74 -15.10
C LYS A 77 25.87 23.91 -15.30
N ARG A 78 26.59 22.83 -15.66
CA ARG A 78 28.03 22.91 -15.88
C ARG A 78 28.31 23.64 -17.18
N LYS A 79 29.26 24.57 -17.14
CA LYS A 79 29.73 25.27 -18.34
C LYS A 79 30.33 24.27 -19.33
N ASN A 80 30.01 24.43 -20.61
CA ASN A 80 30.61 23.62 -21.67
C ASN A 80 31.95 24.25 -22.10
N PRO A 81 33.10 23.56 -21.95
CA PRO A 81 34.40 24.09 -22.36
C PRO A 81 34.47 24.45 -23.85
N ALA A 82 33.73 23.72 -24.71
CA ALA A 82 33.73 23.94 -26.16
C ALA A 82 33.16 25.31 -26.56
N ASP A 83 32.37 25.96 -25.70
CA ASP A 83 31.78 27.27 -25.99
C ASP A 83 32.83 28.40 -25.91
N TYR A 84 34.00 28.15 -25.32
CA TYR A 84 35.07 29.15 -25.11
C TYR A 84 36.31 28.91 -25.99
N GLU A 85 36.28 27.92 -26.89
CA GLU A 85 37.45 27.55 -27.71
C GLU A 85 37.81 28.61 -28.77
N ASN A 86 36.84 29.40 -29.23
CA ASN A 86 37.01 30.41 -30.27
C ASN A 86 36.72 31.85 -29.78
N ASP A 87 36.68 32.05 -28.47
CA ASP A 87 36.46 33.36 -27.86
C ASP A 87 37.83 34.06 -27.75
N GLN A 88 38.12 34.97 -28.71
CA GLN A 88 39.29 35.87 -28.73
C GLN A 88 38.88 37.29 -28.36
#